data_AF-A0A4C1Z8K9-F1
#
_entry.id   AF-A0A4C1Z8K9-F1
#
_cell.length_a   1.000
_cell.length_b   1.000
_cell.length_c   1.000
_cell.angle_alpha   90.00
_cell.angle_beta   90.00
_cell.angle_gamma   90.00
#
_symmetry.space_group_name_H-M   'P 1'
#
loop_
_entity.id
_entity.type
_entity.pdbx_description
1 polymer ?
#
loop_
_entity_poly.entity_id
_entity_poly.type
_entity_poly.pdbx_seq_one_letter_code
_entity_poly.pdbx_strand_id
1 'polypeptide(L)'
;MGGIQCVTPYNSIENDTNDTSLPRVSKKIPASIKSTLGLIPLASYSKGKTVGLSKINVSVIERATQSTKQIVPTPCDFMWLYCKWSCTVNISGWNGFMIEATAEKPFERSRIICLPFIIAPPTDYDTILTSLLFSIEKCKASNQKTCIVTFDKPLYWKARDITAAADPNTDLSKVVVRLGGFHLLMSFIGAIGYIMSGSGLEDIFKLIYAENCVQHIMSGHAYGRAVRAHLLVHLSITKIVMDSIEFTQEERDFLDDNSTDIDRTRIFEAIHNPLFQQITTKFEEALNMLERKGPSAKL
;
A
#
# COMPACT_ATOMS: atom_id res chain seq x y z
N MET A 1 0.59 17.15 -16.84
CA MET A 1 0.45 15.84 -16.17
C MET A 1 1.22 14.80 -16.99
N GLY A 2 2.10 14.02 -16.36
CA GLY A 2 2.84 12.93 -17.02
C GLY A 2 2.38 11.57 -16.49
N GLY A 3 2.63 10.51 -17.26
CA GLY A 3 2.29 9.14 -16.88
C GLY A 3 3.47 8.19 -17.02
N ILE A 4 3.39 7.07 -16.31
CA ILE A 4 4.29 5.93 -16.50
C ILE A 4 3.46 4.68 -16.76
N GLN A 5 3.95 3.81 -17.62
CA GLN A 5 3.39 2.48 -17.85
C GLN A 5 4.42 1.43 -17.42
N CYS A 6 4.02 0.55 -16.50
CA CYS A 6 4.83 -0.60 -16.10
C CYS A 6 4.43 -1.79 -16.96
N VAL A 7 5.39 -2.42 -17.63
CA VAL A 7 5.16 -3.60 -18.46
C VAL A 7 5.97 -4.77 -17.94
N THR A 8 5.31 -5.91 -17.76
CA THR A 8 5.88 -7.14 -17.21
C THR A 8 5.45 -8.33 -18.08
N PRO A 9 6.36 -9.25 -18.46
CA PRO A 9 7.80 -9.23 -18.19
C PRO A 9 8.56 -8.14 -18.98
N TYR A 10 9.78 -7.83 -18.55
CA TYR A 10 10.63 -6.78 -19.14
C TYR A 10 10.80 -6.93 -20.65
N ASN A 11 10.81 -8.17 -21.15
CA ASN A 11 11.02 -8.51 -22.56
C ASN A 11 9.72 -8.49 -23.39
N SER A 12 8.57 -8.13 -22.83
CA SER A 12 7.29 -8.06 -23.56
C SER A 12 7.19 -6.92 -24.56
N ILE A 13 8.20 -6.04 -24.60
CA ILE A 13 8.29 -4.96 -25.58
C ILE A 13 9.54 -5.22 -26.40
N GLU A 14 9.37 -5.33 -27.71
CA GLU A 14 10.48 -5.38 -28.65
C GLU A 14 11.42 -4.22 -28.33
N ASN A 15 12.70 -4.55 -28.12
CA ASN A 15 13.70 -3.50 -27.98
C ASN A 15 13.66 -2.70 -29.27
N ASP A 16 13.56 -1.38 -29.15
CA ASP A 16 13.76 -0.51 -30.29
C ASP A 16 15.13 -0.90 -30.87
N THR A 17 15.17 -1.43 -32.08
CA THR A 17 16.42 -1.95 -32.70
C THR A 17 17.48 -0.85 -32.88
N ASN A 18 17.10 0.39 -32.59
CA ASN A 18 17.93 1.57 -32.43
C ASN A 18 18.30 1.89 -30.97
N ASP A 19 18.53 0.88 -30.11
CA ASP A 19 19.13 1.03 -28.78
C ASP A 19 20.61 1.47 -28.86
N THR A 20 20.87 2.50 -29.67
CA THR A 20 21.99 3.41 -29.44
C THR A 20 21.69 4.10 -28.12
N SER A 21 22.57 3.88 -27.12
CA SER A 21 22.60 4.59 -25.84
C SER A 21 21.99 5.98 -25.98
N LEU A 22 20.90 6.27 -25.25
CA LEU A 22 20.26 7.59 -25.25
C LEU A 22 21.35 8.67 -25.19
N PRO A 23 21.61 9.40 -26.29
CA PRO A 23 22.80 10.22 -26.37
C PRO A 23 22.69 11.30 -25.30
N ARG A 24 23.73 11.40 -24.45
CA ARG A 24 23.77 12.39 -23.39
C ARG A 24 23.62 13.77 -24.01
N VAL A 25 22.47 14.40 -23.78
CA VAL A 25 22.15 15.69 -24.40
C VAL A 25 23.08 16.75 -23.81
N SER A 26 24.04 17.22 -24.62
CA SER A 26 25.08 18.18 -24.22
C SER A 26 24.62 19.65 -24.27
N LYS A 27 23.45 19.93 -24.86
CA LYS A 27 22.87 21.27 -24.99
C LYS A 27 21.39 21.26 -24.62
N LYS A 28 20.96 22.20 -23.76
CA LYS A 28 19.54 22.41 -23.47
C LYS A 28 18.80 22.76 -24.76
N ILE A 29 17.80 21.96 -25.12
CA ILE A 29 16.93 22.24 -26.27
C ILE A 29 16.01 23.42 -25.91
N PRO A 30 15.86 24.44 -26.78
CA PRO A 30 14.97 25.57 -26.55
C PRO A 30 13.52 25.14 -26.31
N ALA A 31 12.83 25.79 -25.37
CA ALA A 31 11.44 25.47 -25.01
C ALA A 31 10.45 25.62 -26.19
N SER A 32 10.78 26.41 -27.21
CA SER A 32 9.96 26.63 -28.41
C SER A 32 9.85 25.41 -29.33
N ILE A 33 10.77 24.44 -29.25
CA ILE A 33 10.74 23.19 -30.04
C ILE A 33 9.84 22.12 -29.38
N LYS A 34 9.39 22.33 -28.13
CA LYS A 34 8.58 21.37 -27.37
C LYS A 34 7.15 21.16 -27.86
N SER A 35 6.66 21.90 -28.85
CA SER A 35 5.22 22.05 -29.08
C SER A 35 4.54 20.97 -29.92
N THR A 36 5.24 19.95 -30.43
CA THR A 36 4.61 18.99 -31.38
C THR A 36 4.95 17.51 -31.19
N LEU A 37 6.01 17.13 -30.48
CA LEU A 37 6.30 15.71 -30.22
C LEU A 37 5.82 15.29 -28.82
N GLY A 38 4.99 14.24 -28.76
CA GLY A 38 4.61 13.59 -27.49
C GLY A 38 3.61 14.36 -26.64
N LEU A 39 2.70 15.11 -27.27
CA LEU A 39 1.61 15.82 -26.59
C LEU A 39 0.27 15.09 -26.77
N ILE A 40 -0.48 14.97 -25.69
CA ILE A 40 -1.85 14.47 -25.73
C ILE A 40 -2.78 15.68 -25.91
N PRO A 41 -3.64 15.70 -26.96
CA PRO A 41 -4.63 16.75 -27.13
C PRO A 41 -5.58 16.85 -25.93
N LEU A 42 -5.87 18.08 -25.49
CA LEU A 42 -6.75 18.31 -24.35
C LEU A 42 -8.21 18.06 -24.72
N ALA A 43 -8.87 17.18 -23.99
CA ALA A 43 -10.31 17.00 -24.04
C ALA A 43 -11.02 18.01 -23.13
N SER A 44 -12.14 18.56 -23.58
CA SER A 44 -12.94 19.50 -22.80
C SER A 44 -13.97 18.78 -21.93
N TYR A 45 -13.99 19.10 -20.64
CA TYR A 45 -14.97 18.61 -19.68
C TYR A 45 -16.03 19.69 -19.41
N SER A 46 -17.27 19.40 -19.78
CA SER A 46 -18.42 20.24 -19.42
C SER A 46 -19.12 19.64 -18.21
N LYS A 47 -19.11 20.36 -17.09
CA LYS A 47 -19.79 19.92 -15.87
C LYS A 47 -21.31 19.92 -16.10
N GLY A 48 -21.93 18.74 -16.05
CA GLY A 48 -23.37 18.60 -16.20
C GLY A 48 -24.15 19.18 -15.00
N LYS A 49 -25.49 19.24 -15.13
CA LYS A 49 -26.38 19.71 -14.05
C LYS A 49 -26.31 18.86 -12.78
N THR A 50 -25.90 17.60 -12.89
CA THR A 50 -25.73 16.69 -11.74
C THR A 50 -24.26 16.56 -11.39
N VAL A 51 -23.94 16.74 -10.10
CA VAL A 51 -22.59 16.51 -9.56
C VAL A 51 -22.39 15.00 -9.46
N GLY A 52 -21.32 14.46 -10.04
CA GLY A 52 -21.07 13.02 -10.05
C GLY A 52 -20.89 12.47 -8.63
N LEU A 53 -20.21 13.21 -7.76
CA LEU A 53 -20.01 12.82 -6.36
C LEU A 53 -21.33 12.57 -5.60
N SER A 54 -22.41 13.29 -5.91
CA SER A 54 -23.69 13.09 -5.22
C SER A 54 -24.39 11.79 -5.62
N LYS A 55 -23.92 11.12 -6.67
CA LYS A 55 -24.43 9.80 -7.10
C LYS A 55 -23.67 8.63 -6.44
N ILE A 56 -22.60 8.92 -5.70
CA ILE A 56 -21.78 7.88 -5.07
C ILE A 56 -22.46 7.43 -3.78
N ASN A 57 -22.96 6.20 -3.78
CA ASN A 57 -23.44 5.54 -2.56
C ASN A 57 -22.26 4.88 -1.84
N VAL A 58 -22.00 5.31 -0.60
CA VAL A 58 -21.03 4.63 0.28
C VAL A 58 -21.75 3.49 0.97
N SER A 59 -21.44 2.26 0.58
CA SER A 59 -21.97 1.07 1.25
C SER A 59 -21.37 0.91 2.64
N VAL A 60 -22.16 0.38 3.58
CA VAL A 60 -21.68 0.04 4.94
C VAL A 60 -20.53 -0.96 4.83
N ILE A 61 -19.40 -0.61 5.44
CA ILE A 61 -18.12 -1.34 5.37
C ILE A 61 -18.19 -2.72 6.05
N GLU A 62 -19.19 -2.97 6.89
CA GLU A 62 -19.40 -4.25 7.60
C GLU A 62 -19.42 -5.48 6.68
N ARG A 63 -19.86 -5.35 5.42
CA ARG A 63 -19.80 -6.44 4.43
C ARG A 63 -18.38 -6.71 3.93
N ALA A 64 -17.49 -5.72 3.95
CA ALA A 64 -16.10 -5.84 3.55
C ALA A 64 -15.17 -6.32 4.68
N THR A 65 -15.58 -6.15 5.94
CA THR A 65 -14.81 -6.56 7.14
C THR A 65 -15.16 -7.95 7.66
N GLN A 66 -16.13 -8.65 7.07
CA GLN A 66 -16.41 -10.05 7.43
C GLN A 66 -15.19 -10.98 7.26
N SER A 67 -14.23 -10.60 6.41
CA SER A 67 -12.98 -11.33 6.17
C SER A 67 -11.89 -11.10 7.24
N THR A 68 -12.06 -10.19 8.20
CA THR A 68 -10.99 -9.77 9.13
C THR A 68 -11.21 -10.18 10.59
N LYS A 69 -12.03 -11.20 10.88
CA LYS A 69 -12.25 -11.65 12.27
C LYS A 69 -11.02 -12.32 12.89
N GLN A 70 -10.08 -12.79 12.09
CA GLN A 70 -8.86 -13.43 12.59
C GLN A 70 -7.77 -12.37 12.72
N ILE A 71 -7.48 -11.95 13.96
CA ILE A 71 -6.46 -10.93 14.30
C ILE A 71 -5.09 -11.62 14.53
N VAL A 72 -4.85 -12.72 13.82
CA VAL A 72 -3.62 -13.49 13.96
C VAL A 72 -2.64 -13.00 12.87
N PRO A 73 -1.38 -12.69 13.22
CA PRO A 73 -0.36 -12.31 12.23
C PRO A 73 -0.17 -13.39 11.16
N THR A 74 0.25 -13.00 9.96
CA THR A 74 0.65 -13.98 8.95
C THR A 74 1.87 -14.78 9.45
N PRO A 75 2.19 -15.96 8.89
CA PRO A 75 3.37 -16.73 9.31
C PRO A 75 4.68 -15.92 9.28
N CYS A 76 4.86 -15.11 8.24
CA CYS A 76 6.03 -14.24 8.13
C CYS A 76 6.06 -13.18 9.22
N ASP A 77 4.92 -12.50 9.46
CA ASP A 77 4.80 -11.49 10.51
C ASP A 77 5.07 -12.12 11.88
N PHE A 78 4.44 -13.27 12.16
CA PHE A 78 4.59 -13.99 13.41
C PHE A 78 6.05 -14.40 13.65
N MET A 79 6.71 -14.99 12.64
CA MET A 79 8.10 -15.41 12.75
C MET A 79 9.02 -14.22 13.01
N TRP A 80 8.83 -13.11 12.28
CA TRP A 80 9.59 -11.90 12.52
C TRP A 80 9.39 -11.35 13.94
N LEU A 81 8.14 -11.33 14.43
CA LEU A 81 7.81 -10.90 15.78
C LEU A 81 8.43 -11.81 16.84
N TYR A 82 8.39 -13.13 16.62
CA TYR A 82 9.00 -14.13 17.49
C TYR A 82 10.51 -13.90 17.60
N CYS A 83 11.22 -13.80 16.47
CA CYS A 83 12.67 -13.52 16.46
C CYS A 83 13.02 -12.22 17.20
N LYS A 84 12.19 -11.17 17.06
CA LYS A 84 12.38 -9.91 17.79
C LYS A 84 12.11 -10.04 19.29
N TRP A 85 11.20 -10.92 19.69
CA TRP A 85 10.88 -11.19 21.09
C TRP A 85 11.93 -12.07 21.76
N SER A 86 12.22 -13.24 21.19
CA SER A 86 13.18 -14.21 21.70
C SER A 86 14.61 -13.66 21.76
N CYS A 87 14.93 -12.70 20.89
CA CYS A 87 16.25 -12.08 20.75
C CYS A 87 17.37 -13.12 20.49
N THR A 88 17.01 -14.32 19.99
CA THR A 88 17.95 -15.42 19.72
C THR A 88 18.77 -15.16 18.47
N VAL A 89 18.21 -14.46 17.49
CA VAL A 89 18.85 -14.14 16.20
C VAL A 89 18.80 -12.64 15.93
N ASN A 90 19.93 -12.07 15.51
CA ASN A 90 19.98 -10.67 15.07
C ASN A 90 19.37 -10.54 13.67
N ILE A 91 18.05 -10.34 13.60
CA ILE A 91 17.33 -10.13 12.35
C ILE A 91 17.18 -8.64 12.02
N SER A 92 17.08 -8.34 10.72
CA SER A 92 16.84 -6.99 10.19
C SER A 92 15.45 -6.45 10.57
N GLY A 93 15.16 -5.19 10.20
CA GLY A 93 13.79 -4.67 10.28
C GLY A 93 12.85 -5.44 9.34
N TRP A 94 11.53 -5.30 9.51
CA TRP A 94 10.53 -6.05 8.73
C TRP A 94 10.82 -6.10 7.22
N ASN A 95 11.14 -4.96 6.60
CA ASN A 95 11.46 -4.92 5.17
C ASN A 95 12.70 -5.75 4.80
N GLY A 96 13.75 -5.71 5.62
CA GLY A 96 14.95 -6.51 5.38
C GLY A 96 14.65 -8.01 5.53
N PHE A 97 13.88 -8.35 6.56
CA PHE A 97 13.45 -9.72 6.80
C PHE A 97 12.66 -10.27 5.63
N MET A 98 11.74 -9.48 5.06
CA MET A 98 10.96 -9.88 3.88
C MET A 98 11.78 -9.96 2.59
N ILE A 99 12.80 -9.11 2.42
CA ILE A 99 13.77 -9.24 1.30
C ILE A 99 14.48 -10.59 1.41
N GLU A 100 14.98 -10.93 2.59
CA GLU A 100 15.65 -12.21 2.85
C GLU A 100 14.68 -13.39 2.65
N ALA A 101 13.44 -13.30 3.15
CA ALA A 101 12.42 -14.35 3.03
C ALA A 101 11.92 -14.59 1.60
N THR A 102 12.06 -13.61 0.72
CA THR A 102 11.59 -13.70 -0.67
C THR A 102 12.72 -13.76 -1.69
N ALA A 103 13.99 -13.83 -1.24
CA ALA A 103 15.16 -13.75 -2.11
C ALA A 103 15.19 -14.81 -3.21
N GLU A 104 14.72 -16.02 -2.92
CA GLU A 104 14.70 -17.14 -3.87
C GLU A 104 13.37 -17.30 -4.60
N LYS A 105 12.36 -16.48 -4.28
CA LYS A 105 11.07 -16.57 -4.98
C LYS A 105 11.22 -16.09 -6.43
N PRO A 106 10.60 -16.79 -7.40
CA PRO A 106 10.63 -16.34 -8.78
C PRO A 106 9.95 -14.98 -8.91
N PHE A 107 10.58 -14.07 -9.65
CA PHE A 107 10.03 -12.75 -9.94
C PHE A 107 10.25 -12.38 -11.40
N GLU A 108 9.37 -11.53 -11.92
CA GLU A 108 9.50 -10.95 -13.24
C GLU A 108 9.91 -9.47 -13.12
N ARG A 109 10.89 -9.06 -13.91
CA ARG A 109 11.28 -7.64 -13.95
C ARG A 109 10.26 -6.85 -14.76
N SER A 110 9.88 -5.68 -14.27
CA SER A 110 9.08 -4.72 -15.03
C SER A 110 9.96 -3.75 -15.81
N ARG A 111 9.53 -3.36 -17.00
CA ARG A 111 10.05 -2.22 -17.75
C ARG A 111 9.17 -0.99 -17.51
N ILE A 112 9.79 0.15 -17.25
CA ILE A 112 9.09 1.43 -17.08
C ILE A 112 9.12 2.20 -18.41
N ILE A 113 7.96 2.57 -18.92
CA ILE A 113 7.80 3.40 -20.10
C ILE A 113 7.26 4.76 -19.68
N CYS A 114 7.95 5.82 -20.08
CA CYS A 114 7.46 7.18 -19.91
C CYS A 114 6.38 7.46 -20.96
N LEU A 115 5.19 7.84 -20.50
CA LEU A 115 4.08 8.20 -21.39
C LEU A 115 4.14 9.69 -21.78
N PRO A 116 3.54 10.07 -22.92
CA PRO A 116 3.37 11.46 -23.34
C PRO A 116 2.82 12.39 -22.26
N PHE A 117 3.16 13.68 -22.34
CA PHE A 117 2.71 14.68 -21.38
C PHE A 117 1.41 15.35 -21.84
N ILE A 118 0.53 15.62 -20.88
CA ILE A 118 -0.57 16.59 -21.02
C ILE A 118 -0.06 17.94 -20.54
N ILE A 119 0.10 18.91 -21.44
CA ILE A 119 0.54 20.27 -21.10
C ILE A 119 -0.68 21.12 -20.71
N ALA A 120 -1.15 20.92 -19.48
CA ALA A 120 -2.20 21.70 -18.86
C ALA A 120 -2.09 21.58 -17.32
N PRO A 121 -2.68 22.51 -16.55
CA PRO A 121 -2.67 22.42 -15.09
C PRO A 121 -3.31 21.10 -14.62
N PRO A 122 -2.65 20.33 -13.73
CA PRO A 122 -3.08 18.98 -13.36
C PRO A 122 -4.41 18.96 -12.60
N THR A 123 -4.78 20.07 -11.98
CA THR A 123 -6.02 20.24 -11.21
C THR A 123 -7.23 20.50 -12.07
N ASP A 124 -7.07 20.82 -13.35
CA ASP A 124 -8.17 21.18 -14.22
C ASP A 124 -8.95 19.94 -14.65
N TYR A 125 -10.28 20.05 -14.68
CA TYR A 125 -11.15 18.94 -15.04
C TYR A 125 -10.85 18.40 -16.45
N ASP A 126 -10.52 19.28 -17.39
CA ASP A 126 -10.11 18.94 -18.75
C ASP A 126 -8.86 18.06 -18.75
N THR A 127 -7.84 18.43 -17.95
CA THR A 127 -6.60 17.66 -17.81
C THR A 127 -6.87 16.27 -17.23
N ILE A 128 -7.73 16.19 -16.21
CA ILE A 128 -8.08 14.92 -15.56
C ILE A 128 -8.88 14.04 -16.52
N LEU A 129 -9.89 14.59 -17.21
CA LEU A 129 -10.65 13.88 -18.24
C LEU A 129 -9.72 13.33 -19.32
N THR A 130 -8.82 14.18 -19.84
CA THR A 130 -7.85 13.80 -20.86
C THR A 130 -6.99 12.62 -20.40
N SER A 131 -6.52 12.64 -19.15
CA SER A 131 -5.72 11.55 -18.58
C SER A 131 -6.51 10.24 -18.42
N LEU A 132 -7.81 10.33 -18.08
CA LEU A 132 -8.71 9.18 -17.98
C LEU A 132 -8.94 8.54 -19.36
N LEU A 133 -9.27 9.36 -20.36
CA LEU A 133 -9.49 8.89 -21.74
C LEU A 133 -8.24 8.24 -22.32
N PHE A 134 -7.08 8.86 -22.11
CA PHE A 134 -5.80 8.29 -22.55
C PHE A 134 -5.49 6.95 -21.84
N SER A 135 -5.82 6.84 -20.55
CA SER A 135 -5.65 5.60 -19.80
C SER A 135 -6.57 4.49 -20.31
N ILE A 136 -7.81 4.81 -20.68
CA ILE A 136 -8.75 3.86 -21.32
C ILE A 136 -8.18 3.37 -22.65
N GLU A 137 -7.66 4.27 -23.48
CA GLU A 137 -7.03 3.92 -24.76
C GLU A 137 -5.87 2.93 -24.55
N LYS A 138 -4.98 3.20 -23.59
CA LYS A 138 -3.85 2.32 -23.27
C LYS A 138 -4.27 0.97 -22.72
N CYS A 139 -5.29 0.94 -21.85
CA CYS A 139 -5.84 -0.31 -21.34
C CYS A 139 -6.42 -1.16 -22.47
N LYS A 140 -7.17 -0.55 -23.40
CA LYS A 140 -7.71 -1.25 -24.58
C LYS A 140 -6.61 -1.78 -25.48
N ALA A 141 -5.60 -0.96 -25.79
CA ALA A 141 -4.45 -1.36 -26.60
C ALA A 141 -3.67 -2.53 -25.97
N SER A 142 -3.71 -2.67 -24.64
CA SER A 142 -3.07 -3.74 -23.89
C SER A 142 -4.01 -4.91 -23.55
N ASN A 143 -5.20 -4.98 -24.15
CA ASN A 143 -6.24 -5.97 -23.87
C ASN A 143 -6.60 -6.11 -22.37
N GLN A 144 -6.47 -5.03 -21.60
CA GLN A 144 -6.87 -5.00 -20.20
C GLN A 144 -8.38 -4.81 -20.09
N LYS A 145 -9.04 -5.72 -19.38
CA LYS A 145 -10.50 -5.68 -19.17
C LYS A 145 -10.94 -4.52 -18.27
N THR A 146 -10.10 -4.14 -17.32
CA THR A 146 -10.42 -3.12 -16.31
C THR A 146 -9.35 -2.03 -16.34
N CYS A 147 -9.78 -0.78 -16.54
CA CYS A 147 -8.92 0.39 -16.43
C CYS A 147 -8.91 0.86 -14.97
N ILE A 148 -7.78 0.71 -14.29
CA ILE A 148 -7.56 1.21 -12.93
C ILE A 148 -6.61 2.40 -13.00
N VAL A 149 -7.05 3.54 -12.47
CA VAL A 149 -6.23 4.77 -12.43
C VAL A 149 -6.05 5.19 -10.98
N THR A 150 -4.87 5.70 -10.65
CA THR A 150 -4.57 6.23 -9.32
C THR A 150 -4.30 7.72 -9.42
N PHE A 151 -4.84 8.48 -8.47
CA PHE A 151 -4.67 9.93 -8.41
C PHE A 151 -4.36 10.38 -6.98
N ASP A 152 -3.55 11.42 -6.84
CA ASP A 152 -3.35 12.07 -5.55
C ASP A 152 -4.66 12.61 -4.99
N LYS A 153 -4.71 12.80 -3.66
CA LYS A 153 -5.92 13.15 -2.92
C LYS A 153 -6.80 14.25 -3.57
N PRO A 154 -6.28 15.42 -3.99
CA PRO A 154 -7.12 16.45 -4.60
C PRO A 154 -7.64 16.07 -6.00
N LEU A 155 -6.87 15.28 -6.76
CA LEU A 155 -7.23 14.86 -8.11
C LEU A 155 -8.21 13.68 -8.10
N TYR A 156 -8.07 12.79 -7.11
CA TYR A 156 -8.95 11.64 -6.88
C TYR A 156 -10.42 12.05 -6.86
N TRP A 157 -10.77 13.07 -6.08
CA TRP A 157 -12.16 13.53 -5.96
C TRP A 157 -12.73 14.03 -7.29
N LYS A 158 -11.93 14.76 -8.07
CA LYS A 158 -12.34 15.24 -9.40
C LYS A 158 -12.47 14.10 -10.41
N ALA A 159 -11.53 13.15 -10.41
CA ALA A 159 -11.63 11.95 -11.24
C ALA A 159 -12.86 11.09 -10.87
N ARG A 160 -13.18 10.96 -9.58
CA ARG A 160 -14.43 10.33 -9.12
C ARG A 160 -15.67 11.07 -9.56
N ASP A 161 -15.66 12.40 -9.48
CA ASP A 161 -16.76 13.24 -9.96
C ASP A 161 -17.01 13.02 -11.46
N ILE A 162 -15.94 13.05 -12.28
CA ILE A 162 -16.02 12.81 -13.73
C ILE A 162 -16.58 11.41 -14.03
N THR A 163 -16.01 10.37 -13.43
CA THR A 163 -16.40 8.97 -13.72
C THR A 163 -17.80 8.64 -13.23
N ALA A 164 -18.24 9.19 -12.09
CA ALA A 164 -19.61 9.01 -11.59
C ALA A 164 -20.65 9.84 -12.36
N ALA A 165 -20.23 10.94 -13.00
CA ALA A 165 -21.09 11.73 -13.87
C ALA A 165 -21.23 11.16 -15.29
N ALA A 166 -20.34 10.25 -15.70
CA ALA A 166 -20.32 9.66 -17.03
C ALA A 166 -21.57 8.83 -17.33
N ASP A 167 -21.94 8.75 -18.62
CA ASP A 167 -23.00 7.85 -19.09
C ASP A 167 -22.60 6.38 -18.77
N PRO A 168 -23.46 5.59 -18.10
CA PRO A 168 -23.19 4.19 -17.77
C PRO A 168 -22.76 3.33 -18.95
N ASN A 169 -23.16 3.65 -20.18
CA ASN A 169 -22.81 2.91 -21.38
C ASN A 169 -21.41 3.21 -21.93
N THR A 170 -20.75 4.25 -21.42
CA THR A 170 -19.39 4.63 -21.86
C THR A 170 -18.31 3.85 -21.11
N ASP A 171 -17.11 3.76 -21.67
CA ASP A 171 -16.00 3.13 -20.95
C ASP A 171 -15.49 3.98 -19.79
N LEU A 172 -15.79 5.29 -19.79
CA LEU A 172 -15.43 6.21 -18.73
C LEU A 172 -16.13 5.87 -17.41
N SER A 173 -17.39 5.40 -17.45
CA SER A 173 -18.14 4.97 -16.26
C SER A 173 -17.55 3.71 -15.62
N LYS A 174 -16.81 2.89 -16.41
CA LYS A 174 -16.21 1.63 -16.00
C LYS A 174 -14.81 1.78 -15.40
N VAL A 175 -14.24 2.99 -15.46
CA VAL A 175 -12.91 3.26 -14.89
C VAL A 175 -12.95 3.18 -13.36
N VAL A 176 -12.06 2.37 -12.80
CA VAL A 176 -11.88 2.26 -11.36
C VAL A 176 -10.84 3.28 -10.92
N VAL A 177 -11.32 4.37 -10.32
CA VAL A 177 -10.46 5.42 -9.78
C VAL A 177 -10.09 5.07 -8.33
N ARG A 178 -8.79 5.05 -8.03
CA ARG A 178 -8.23 4.79 -6.70
C ARG A 178 -7.43 5.99 -6.19
N LEU A 179 -7.37 6.14 -4.88
CA LEU A 179 -6.45 7.08 -4.24
C LEU A 179 -5.01 6.61 -4.46
N GLY A 180 -4.10 7.55 -4.73
CA GLY A 180 -2.67 7.28 -4.89
C GLY A 180 -2.12 6.54 -3.67
N GLY A 181 -1.27 5.53 -3.90
CA GLY A 181 -0.84 4.58 -2.87
C GLY A 181 -0.25 5.25 -1.62
N PHE A 182 0.57 6.29 -1.81
CA PHE A 182 1.14 7.06 -0.70
C PHE A 182 0.06 7.76 0.14
N HIS A 183 -0.87 8.45 -0.50
CA HIS A 183 -1.98 9.12 0.19
C HIS A 183 -2.96 8.15 0.83
N LEU A 184 -3.16 6.96 0.23
CA LEU A 184 -3.95 5.89 0.83
C LEU A 184 -3.33 5.42 2.14
N LEU A 185 -2.02 5.12 2.14
CA LEU A 185 -1.30 4.69 3.33
C LEU A 185 -1.29 5.78 4.42
N MET A 186 -1.03 7.04 4.05
CA MET A 186 -1.11 8.16 4.99
C MET A 186 -2.51 8.28 5.61
N SER A 187 -3.56 8.16 4.79
CA SER A 187 -4.95 8.25 5.27
C SER A 187 -5.31 7.07 6.18
N PHE A 188 -4.82 5.87 5.87
CA PHE A 188 -5.00 4.69 6.70
C PHE A 188 -4.34 4.85 8.07
N ILE A 189 -3.07 5.28 8.12
CA ILE A 189 -2.37 5.55 9.38
C ILE A 189 -3.08 6.66 10.17
N GLY A 190 -3.51 7.72 9.49
CA GLY A 190 -4.29 8.79 10.12
C GLY A 190 -5.62 8.30 10.69
N ALA A 191 -6.27 7.31 10.06
CA ALA A 191 -7.48 6.68 10.59
C ALA A 191 -7.19 5.87 11.87
N ILE A 192 -6.05 5.16 11.94
CA ILE A 192 -5.62 4.50 13.18
C ILE A 192 -5.46 5.54 14.30
N GLY A 193 -4.75 6.63 14.05
CA GLY A 193 -4.56 7.68 15.05
C GLY A 193 -5.88 8.36 15.47
N TYR A 194 -6.84 8.50 14.55
CA TYR A 194 -8.17 9.01 14.87
C TYR A 194 -8.97 8.04 15.76
N ILE A 195 -9.03 6.75 15.39
CA ILE A 195 -9.76 5.72 16.14
C ILE A 195 -9.15 5.52 17.53
N MET A 196 -7.81 5.49 17.59
CA MET A 196 -7.06 5.26 18.82
C MET A 196 -6.81 6.54 19.63
N SER A 197 -7.47 7.66 19.29
CA SER A 197 -7.34 8.89 20.06
C SER A 197 -7.82 8.66 21.50
N GLY A 198 -7.01 9.09 22.48
CA GLY A 198 -7.29 8.87 23.90
C GLY A 198 -6.98 7.45 24.42
N SER A 199 -6.47 6.54 23.59
CA SER A 199 -6.08 5.19 24.04
C SER A 199 -4.73 5.12 24.79
N GLY A 200 -4.00 6.24 24.86
CA GLY A 200 -2.60 6.30 25.32
C GLY A 200 -1.57 6.07 24.21
N LEU A 201 -1.99 5.77 22.97
CA LEU A 201 -1.07 5.64 21.83
C LEU A 201 -0.21 6.90 21.63
N GLU A 202 -0.81 8.08 21.79
CA GLU A 202 -0.11 9.35 21.69
C GLU A 202 0.99 9.47 22.76
N ASP A 203 0.70 9.05 23.99
CA ASP A 203 1.65 9.08 25.11
C ASP A 203 2.83 8.14 24.86
N ILE A 204 2.57 6.95 24.29
CA ILE A 204 3.63 6.02 23.89
C ILE A 204 4.52 6.66 22.81
N PHE A 205 3.93 7.34 21.82
CA PHE A 205 4.71 8.03 20.80
C PHE A 205 5.56 9.19 21.37
N LYS A 206 5.10 9.87 22.43
CA LYS A 206 5.86 10.91 23.14
C LYS A 206 7.12 10.38 23.85
N LEU A 207 7.22 9.07 24.09
CA LEU A 207 8.44 8.46 24.65
C LEU A 207 9.62 8.46 23.66
N ILE A 208 9.34 8.47 22.36
CA ILE A 208 10.34 8.32 21.28
C ILE A 208 10.44 9.54 20.36
N TYR A 209 9.41 10.40 20.34
CA TYR A 209 9.37 11.60 19.51
C TYR A 209 8.97 12.83 20.33
N ALA A 210 9.48 13.99 19.93
CA ALA A 210 9.05 15.26 20.49
C ALA A 210 7.55 15.49 20.26
N GLU A 211 6.88 16.11 21.23
CA GLU A 211 5.42 16.28 21.25
C GLU A 211 4.86 16.95 19.99
N ASN A 212 5.53 17.99 19.49
CA ASN A 212 5.17 18.68 18.25
C ASN A 212 5.18 17.76 17.01
N CYS A 213 5.97 16.69 17.04
CA CYS A 213 6.02 15.70 15.96
C CYS A 213 4.89 14.67 16.06
N VAL A 214 4.42 14.36 17.27
CA VAL A 214 3.44 13.29 17.50
C VAL A 214 2.11 13.59 16.83
N GLN A 215 1.66 14.85 16.82
CA GLN A 215 0.43 15.24 16.11
C GLN A 215 0.49 14.94 14.60
N HIS A 216 1.66 15.12 13.98
CA HIS A 216 1.87 14.79 12.57
C HIS A 216 1.99 13.27 12.33
N ILE A 217 2.43 12.51 13.34
CA ILE A 217 2.44 11.04 13.30
C ILE A 217 1.01 10.51 13.40
N MET A 218 0.23 10.96 14.39
CA MET A 218 -1.16 10.55 14.63
C MET A 218 -2.07 10.86 13.43
N SER A 219 -1.80 11.94 12.70
CA SER A 219 -2.56 12.28 11.48
C SER A 219 -2.01 11.62 10.21
N GLY A 220 -0.95 10.81 10.30
CA GLY A 220 -0.30 10.16 9.15
C GLY A 220 0.50 11.08 8.22
N HIS A 221 0.58 12.38 8.52
CA HIS A 221 1.27 13.38 7.69
C HIS A 221 2.79 13.23 7.71
N ALA A 222 3.35 12.82 8.85
CA ALA A 222 4.77 12.49 8.98
C ALA A 222 5.03 11.02 8.60
N TYR A 223 4.65 10.61 7.38
CA TYR A 223 4.58 9.20 6.95
C TYR A 223 5.72 8.30 7.44
N GLY A 224 6.97 8.64 7.14
CA GLY A 224 8.12 7.80 7.51
C GLY A 224 8.26 7.62 9.03
N ARG A 225 8.00 8.67 9.81
CA ARG A 225 7.99 8.60 11.28
C ARG A 225 6.77 7.84 11.79
N ALA A 226 5.61 8.02 11.16
CA ALA A 226 4.38 7.36 11.54
C ALA A 226 4.46 5.84 11.33
N VAL A 227 4.92 5.38 10.16
CA VAL A 227 5.18 3.96 9.89
C VAL A 227 6.12 3.38 10.94
N ARG A 228 7.24 4.06 11.23
CA ARG A 228 8.17 3.60 12.26
C ARG A 228 7.53 3.55 13.65
N ALA A 229 6.80 4.59 14.05
CA ALA A 229 6.17 4.66 15.36
C ALA A 229 5.16 3.53 15.56
N HIS A 230 4.26 3.33 14.60
CA HIS A 230 3.26 2.26 14.65
C HIS A 230 3.90 0.86 14.63
N LEU A 231 4.95 0.63 13.83
CA LEU A 231 5.67 -0.65 13.84
C LEU A 231 6.37 -0.92 15.18
N LEU A 232 6.92 0.10 15.83
CA LEU A 232 7.53 -0.04 17.16
C LEU A 232 6.47 -0.38 18.22
N VAL A 233 5.33 0.32 18.21
CA VAL A 233 4.22 0.03 19.13
C VAL A 233 3.66 -1.37 18.89
N HIS A 234 3.43 -1.75 17.63
CA HIS A 234 3.01 -3.10 17.27
C HIS A 234 3.97 -4.16 17.83
N LEU A 235 5.28 -3.98 17.62
CA LEU A 235 6.29 -4.89 18.16
C LEU A 235 6.28 -4.93 19.70
N SER A 236 6.20 -3.77 20.36
CA SER A 236 6.15 -3.69 21.83
C SER A 236 4.93 -4.40 22.41
N ILE A 237 3.75 -4.21 21.82
CA ILE A 237 2.53 -4.90 22.22
C ILE A 237 2.69 -6.40 22.01
N THR A 238 3.21 -6.85 20.86
CA THR A 238 3.45 -8.27 20.61
C THR A 238 4.38 -8.89 21.64
N LYS A 239 5.44 -8.20 22.07
CA LYS A 239 6.32 -8.70 23.13
C LYS A 239 5.57 -8.96 24.43
N ILE A 240 4.70 -8.03 24.84
CA ILE A 240 3.84 -8.17 26.02
C ILE A 240 2.90 -9.37 25.88
N VAL A 241 2.33 -9.58 24.69
CA VAL A 241 1.48 -10.74 24.40
C VAL A 241 2.29 -12.03 24.50
N MET A 242 3.46 -12.10 23.86
CA MET A 242 4.33 -13.29 23.86
C MET A 242 4.86 -13.63 25.26
N ASP A 243 5.14 -12.62 26.10
CA ASP A 243 5.53 -12.84 27.51
C ASP A 243 4.42 -13.52 28.33
N SER A 244 3.16 -13.42 27.89
CA SER A 244 2.02 -14.09 28.54
C SER A 244 1.73 -15.49 28.03
N ILE A 245 2.49 -15.98 27.04
CA ILE A 245 2.28 -17.29 26.41
C ILE A 245 3.31 -18.29 26.94
N GLU A 246 2.83 -19.43 27.41
CA GLU A 246 3.67 -20.57 27.75
C GLU A 246 3.88 -21.47 26.52
N PHE A 247 5.02 -21.25 25.84
CA PHE A 247 5.48 -22.13 24.77
C PHE A 247 6.11 -23.41 25.34
N THR A 248 5.71 -24.56 24.82
CA THR A 248 6.36 -25.84 25.09
C THR A 248 7.76 -25.86 24.49
N GLN A 249 8.60 -26.81 24.91
CA GLN A 249 9.93 -26.97 24.32
C GLN A 249 9.84 -27.27 22.82
N GLU A 250 8.94 -28.17 22.42
CA GLU A 250 8.70 -28.53 21.01
C GLU A 250 8.29 -27.31 20.16
N GLU A 251 7.42 -26.44 20.69
CA GLU A 251 7.02 -25.20 20.00
C GLU A 251 8.18 -24.21 19.86
N ARG A 252 9.03 -24.09 20.88
CA ARG A 252 10.22 -23.22 20.82
C ARG A 252 11.23 -23.74 19.82
N ASP A 253 11.54 -25.03 19.88
CA ASP A 253 12.48 -25.68 18.96
C ASP A 253 12.02 -25.48 17.50
N PHE A 254 10.72 -25.69 17.23
CA PHE A 254 10.15 -25.43 15.91
C PHE A 254 10.33 -23.98 15.46
N LEU A 255 10.06 -23.00 16.33
CA LEU A 255 10.19 -21.59 15.98
C LEU A 255 11.66 -21.17 15.79
N ASP A 256 12.57 -21.62 16.65
CA ASP A 256 14.00 -21.31 16.57
C ASP A 256 14.66 -21.96 15.34
N ASP A 257 14.27 -23.19 14.97
CA ASP A 257 14.73 -23.87 13.75
C ASP A 257 14.32 -23.08 12.50
N ASN A 258 13.06 -22.64 12.44
CA ASN A 258 12.58 -21.80 11.32
C ASN A 258 13.17 -20.38 11.32
N SER A 259 13.62 -19.89 12.48
CA SER A 259 14.24 -18.57 12.63
C SER A 259 15.69 -18.54 12.14
N THR A 260 16.38 -19.68 12.24
CA THR A 260 17.78 -19.85 11.85
C THR A 260 17.95 -20.46 10.46
N ASP A 261 16.87 -20.92 9.83
CA ASP A 261 16.90 -21.46 8.47
C ASP A 261 17.44 -20.43 7.46
N ILE A 262 18.35 -20.91 6.62
CA ILE A 262 18.94 -20.16 5.50
C ILE A 262 17.89 -19.99 4.41
N ASP A 263 17.06 -21.01 4.17
CA ASP A 263 15.93 -20.96 3.25
C ASP A 263 14.69 -20.43 3.95
N ARG A 264 14.60 -19.10 3.99
CA ARG A 264 13.45 -18.41 4.58
C ARG A 264 12.17 -18.47 3.75
N THR A 265 12.18 -19.11 2.58
CA THR A 265 10.93 -19.30 1.81
C THR A 265 9.99 -20.31 2.47
N ARG A 266 10.52 -21.19 3.33
CA ARG A 266 9.74 -22.17 4.12
C ARG A 266 8.84 -21.53 5.16
N ILE A 267 9.14 -20.31 5.59
CA ILE A 267 8.29 -19.54 6.53
C ILE A 267 6.88 -19.37 5.96
N PHE A 268 6.74 -19.28 4.63
CA PHE A 268 5.44 -19.18 3.97
C PHE A 268 4.62 -20.47 4.09
N GLU A 269 5.27 -21.62 4.24
CA GLU A 269 4.64 -22.93 4.35
C GLU A 269 4.27 -23.29 5.80
N ALA A 270 4.80 -22.56 6.78
CA ALA A 270 4.55 -22.79 8.20
C ALA A 270 3.05 -22.77 8.56
N ILE A 271 2.21 -22.05 7.80
CA ILE A 271 0.74 -22.06 8.00
C ILE A 271 0.10 -23.45 7.88
N HIS A 272 0.72 -24.35 7.12
CA HIS A 272 0.26 -25.72 6.93
C HIS A 272 0.76 -26.68 8.01
N ASN A 273 1.67 -26.24 8.88
CA ASN A 273 2.20 -27.04 9.96
C ASN A 273 1.21 -27.03 11.16
N PRO A 274 0.75 -28.19 11.64
CA PRO A 274 -0.16 -28.27 12.79
C PRO A 274 0.38 -27.61 14.06
N LEU A 275 1.70 -27.69 14.31
CA LEU A 275 2.34 -27.08 15.47
C LEU A 275 2.29 -25.54 15.39
N PHE A 276 2.49 -24.97 14.20
CA PHE A 276 2.33 -23.53 13.99
C PHE A 276 0.89 -23.08 14.23
N GLN A 277 -0.10 -23.88 13.82
CA GLN A 277 -1.51 -23.56 14.09
C GLN A 277 -1.81 -23.55 15.60
N GLN A 278 -1.26 -24.49 16.37
CA GLN A 278 -1.37 -24.50 17.83
C GLN A 278 -0.74 -23.25 18.46
N ILE A 279 0.47 -22.89 18.01
CA ILE A 279 1.18 -21.68 18.43
C ILE A 279 0.32 -20.43 18.17
N THR A 280 -0.24 -20.31 16.97
CA THR A 280 -1.10 -19.16 16.63
C THR A 280 -2.40 -19.12 17.43
N THR A 281 -2.94 -20.28 17.81
CA THR A 281 -4.12 -20.38 18.66
C THR A 281 -3.82 -19.85 20.07
N LYS A 282 -2.68 -20.24 20.66
CA LYS A 282 -2.22 -19.69 21.95
C LYS A 282 -2.04 -18.17 21.90
N PHE A 283 -1.52 -17.67 20.78
CA PHE A 283 -1.36 -16.23 20.58
C PHE A 283 -2.71 -15.51 20.52
N GLU A 284 -3.68 -16.05 19.78
CA GLU A 284 -5.05 -15.52 19.72
C GLU A 284 -5.73 -15.56 21.09
N GLU A 285 -5.57 -16.64 21.85
CA GLU A 285 -6.09 -16.76 23.22
C GLU A 285 -5.49 -15.70 24.15
N ALA A 286 -4.17 -15.47 24.08
CA ALA A 286 -3.50 -14.43 24.85
C ALA A 286 -4.00 -13.02 24.51
N LEU A 287 -4.22 -12.72 23.21
CA LEU A 287 -4.84 -11.47 22.79
C LEU A 287 -6.24 -11.31 23.37
N ASN A 288 -7.09 -12.33 23.26
CA ASN A 288 -8.45 -12.33 23.78
C ASN A 288 -8.48 -12.16 25.32
N MET A 289 -7.50 -12.73 26.04
CA MET A 289 -7.38 -12.53 27.48
C MET A 289 -7.01 -11.08 27.83
N LEU A 290 -6.12 -10.46 27.07
CA LEU A 290 -5.72 -9.06 27.29
C LEU A 290 -6.85 -8.09 26.97
N GLU A 291 -7.61 -8.32 25.89
CA GLU A 291 -8.79 -7.52 25.53
C GLU A 291 -9.84 -7.47 26.65
N ARG A 292 -9.96 -8.56 27.43
CA ARG A 292 -10.92 -8.66 28.54
C ARG A 292 -10.48 -7.91 29.80
N LYS A 293 -9.25 -7.40 29.90
CA LYS A 293 -8.72 -6.76 31.11
C LYS A 293 -9.29 -5.36 31.39
N GLY A 294 -9.99 -4.73 30.46
CA GLY A 294 -10.66 -3.46 30.71
C GLY A 294 -11.43 -2.91 29.51
N PRO A 295 -12.33 -1.92 29.73
CA PRO A 295 -13.13 -1.32 28.65
C PRO A 295 -12.29 -0.60 27.60
N SER A 296 -11.13 -0.06 27.97
CA SER A 296 -10.17 0.57 27.05
C SER A 296 -9.37 -0.43 26.19
N ALA A 297 -9.32 -1.70 26.58
CA ALA A 297 -8.66 -2.75 25.80
C ALA A 297 -9.52 -3.29 24.65
N LYS A 298 -10.79 -2.86 24.55
CA LYS A 298 -11.76 -3.22 23.50
C LYS A 298 -11.85 -2.21 22.34
N LEU A 299 -11.09 -1.11 22.42
CA LEU A 299 -11.02 -0.05 21.39
C LEU A 299 -10.00 -0.42 20.31
#